data_AF-I2CRE0-F1
#
_entry.id   AF-I2CRE0-F1
#
_cell.length_a   1.000
_cell.length_b   1.000
_cell.length_c   1.000
_cell.angle_alpha   90.00
_cell.angle_beta   90.00
_cell.angle_gamma   90.00
#
_symmetry.space_group_name_H-M   'P 1'
#
loop_
_entity.id
_entity.type
_entity.pdbx_description
1 polymer ?
#
loop_
_entity_poly.entity_id
_entity_poly.type
_entity_poly.pdbx_seq_one_letter_code
_entity_poly.pdbx_strand_id
1 'polypeptide(L)'
;QSIEDMQRFLERFPTFRSHSLNVSKHVAVMGELARLVEAESLLDVSQFEQELACDDDHTTHYKLLTEMIASPRVKTGSKLRLALLYCLRYEDRQADDQLQNVRFVKNALLRCGVPPENIALIDALLSYSGCQHRAPGLYGSITDRLKRKMQTTLQGVSNVYTRHVPPFVTLAEQALKGRLKQDRYPGVNGVVSSHNKQASDVILFIIGGATFEETTKIAEINAAAS
;
A
#
# COMPACT_ATOMS: atom_id res chain seq x y z
N GLN A 1 47.23 25.83 18.06
CA GLN A 1 45.82 26.07 17.68
C GLN A 1 45.63 27.57 17.64
N SER A 2 45.24 28.13 16.48
CA SER A 2 45.16 29.58 16.30
C SER A 2 43.79 30.13 16.70
N ILE A 3 43.70 31.45 16.94
CA ILE A 3 42.46 32.17 17.18
C ILE A 3 41.49 32.04 15.97
N GLU A 4 42.03 31.90 14.76
CA GLU A 4 41.23 31.66 13.55
C GLU A 4 40.57 30.28 13.52
N ASP A 5 41.21 29.25 14.06
CA ASP A 5 40.59 27.93 14.22
C ASP A 5 39.39 27.98 15.19
N MET A 6 39.50 28.80 16.23
CA MET A 6 38.43 29.01 17.21
C MET A 6 37.27 29.82 16.63
N GLN A 7 37.54 30.84 15.82
CA GLN A 7 36.50 31.60 15.11
C GLN A 7 35.76 30.73 14.08
N ARG A 8 36.49 29.95 13.27
CA ARG A 8 35.89 28.99 12.33
C ARG A 8 35.05 27.92 13.02
N PHE A 9 35.45 27.49 14.22
CA PHE A 9 34.66 26.57 15.03
C PHE A 9 33.34 27.20 15.50
N LEU A 10 33.38 28.43 16.03
CA LEU A 10 32.17 29.14 16.46
C LEU A 10 31.18 29.40 15.31
N GLU A 11 31.68 29.69 14.11
CA GLU A 11 30.86 29.85 12.91
C GLU A 11 30.20 28.54 12.45
N ARG A 12 30.91 27.40 12.59
CA ARG A 12 30.42 26.08 12.18
C ARG A 12 29.65 25.33 13.26
N PHE A 13 29.71 25.79 14.51
CA PHE A 13 29.10 25.10 15.63
C PHE A 13 27.56 25.01 15.54
N PRO A 14 26.81 26.06 15.12
CA PRO A 14 25.36 25.96 14.96
C PRO A 14 24.94 24.96 13.88
N THR A 15 25.62 24.94 12.74
CA THR A 15 25.34 24.00 11.65
C THR A 15 25.73 22.58 12.04
N PHE A 16 26.89 22.38 12.68
CA PHE A 16 27.31 21.10 13.25
C PHE A 16 26.31 20.56 14.28
N ARG A 17 25.85 21.41 15.20
CA ARG A 17 24.83 21.03 16.19
C ARG A 17 23.52 20.64 15.52
N SER A 18 23.06 21.38 14.51
CA SER A 18 21.85 21.05 13.74
C SER A 18 21.97 19.68 13.06
N HIS A 19 23.09 19.42 12.37
CA HIS A 19 23.33 18.13 11.73
C HIS A 19 23.41 16.98 12.73
N SER A 20 24.09 17.17 13.86
CA SER A 20 24.18 16.17 14.94
C SER A 20 22.79 15.85 15.51
N LEU A 21 21.95 16.86 15.74
CA LEU A 21 20.56 16.66 16.17
C LEU A 21 19.74 15.91 15.12
N ASN A 22 19.92 16.19 13.83
CA ASN A 22 19.19 15.48 12.78
C ASN A 22 19.59 14.00 12.72
N VAL A 23 20.89 13.70 12.76
CA VAL A 23 21.39 12.32 12.80
C VAL A 23 20.85 11.58 14.02
N SER A 24 20.90 12.19 15.20
CA SER A 24 20.37 11.58 16.43
C SER A 24 18.87 11.25 16.32
N LYS A 25 18.06 12.14 15.74
CA LYS A 25 16.64 11.87 15.47
C LYS A 25 16.45 10.69 14.52
N HIS A 26 17.18 10.64 13.41
CA HIS A 26 17.06 9.54 12.45
C HIS A 26 17.48 8.20 13.06
N VAL A 27 18.58 8.17 13.81
CA VAL A 27 19.03 6.96 14.50
C VAL A 27 17.97 6.47 15.50
N ALA A 28 17.38 7.37 16.27
CA ALA A 28 16.33 7.02 17.23
C ALA A 28 15.09 6.43 16.53
N VAL A 29 14.61 7.08 15.48
CA VAL A 29 13.44 6.61 14.71
C VAL A 29 13.73 5.27 14.03
N MET A 30 14.87 5.13 13.35
CA MET A 30 15.24 3.89 12.66
C MET A 30 15.43 2.73 13.65
N GLY A 31 16.03 3.01 14.81
CA GLY A 31 16.18 2.02 15.88
C GLY A 31 14.83 1.52 16.40
N GLU A 32 13.86 2.41 16.62
CA GLU A 32 12.53 2.01 17.09
C GLU A 32 11.72 1.29 16.00
N LEU A 33 11.82 1.73 14.74
CA LEU A 33 11.18 1.03 13.62
C LEU A 33 11.72 -0.40 13.48
N ALA A 34 13.04 -0.58 13.55
CA ALA A 34 13.66 -1.91 13.49
C ALA A 34 13.18 -2.81 14.64
N ARG A 35 13.13 -2.26 15.86
CA ARG A 35 12.62 -2.97 17.04
C ARG A 35 11.17 -3.42 16.87
N LEU A 36 10.30 -2.57 16.34
CA LEU A 36 8.89 -2.90 16.08
C LEU A 36 8.73 -3.95 14.98
N VAL A 37 9.51 -3.85 13.91
CA VAL A 37 9.50 -4.84 12.81
C VAL A 37 9.81 -6.24 13.33
N GLU A 38 10.81 -6.37 14.20
CA GLU A 38 11.18 -7.66 14.80
C GLU A 38 10.15 -8.13 15.83
N ALA A 39 9.76 -7.25 16.77
CA ALA A 39 8.86 -7.61 17.87
C ALA A 39 7.46 -8.05 17.41
N GLU A 40 7.01 -7.57 16.25
CA GLU A 40 5.68 -7.86 15.71
C GLU A 40 5.69 -8.75 14.45
N SER A 41 6.85 -9.31 14.10
CA SER A 41 7.04 -10.14 12.89
C SER A 41 6.52 -9.44 11.62
N LEU A 42 6.79 -8.13 11.47
CA LEU A 42 6.18 -7.33 10.39
C LEU A 42 6.70 -7.70 9.00
N LEU A 43 7.87 -8.32 8.89
CA LEU A 43 8.36 -8.84 7.60
C LEU A 43 7.46 -9.98 7.09
N ASP A 44 7.13 -10.93 7.96
CA ASP A 44 6.27 -12.06 7.60
C ASP A 44 4.84 -11.58 7.30
N VAL A 45 4.32 -10.66 8.12
CA VAL A 45 3.01 -10.03 7.88
C VAL A 45 3.01 -9.29 6.54
N SER A 46 4.02 -8.44 6.29
CA SER A 46 4.13 -7.67 5.05
C SER A 46 4.24 -8.58 3.83
N GLN A 47 5.06 -9.63 3.88
CA GLN A 47 5.15 -10.60 2.79
C GLN A 47 3.77 -11.17 2.45
N PHE A 48 3.01 -11.60 3.45
CA PHE A 48 1.69 -12.16 3.23
C PHE A 48 0.68 -11.12 2.73
N GLU A 49 0.75 -9.86 3.19
CA GLU A 49 -0.04 -8.77 2.61
C GLU A 49 0.24 -8.59 1.12
N GLN A 50 1.50 -8.69 0.71
CA GLN A 50 1.89 -8.59 -0.70
C GLN A 50 1.38 -9.77 -1.53
N GLU A 51 1.36 -10.99 -0.97
CA GLU A 51 0.78 -12.17 -1.59
C GLU A 51 -0.74 -12.01 -1.77
N LEU A 52 -1.46 -11.58 -0.74
CA LEU A 52 -2.90 -11.30 -0.83
C LEU A 52 -3.23 -10.22 -1.87
N ALA A 53 -2.39 -9.19 -1.98
CA ALA A 53 -2.60 -8.09 -2.91
C ALA A 53 -2.24 -8.43 -4.37
N CYS A 54 -1.22 -9.26 -4.59
CA CYS A 54 -0.64 -9.47 -5.93
C CYS A 54 -0.96 -10.82 -6.55
N ASP A 55 -1.14 -11.87 -5.74
CA ASP A 55 -1.20 -13.26 -6.18
C ASP A 55 -2.64 -13.82 -6.09
N ASP A 56 -2.85 -15.03 -6.63
CA ASP A 56 -4.13 -15.72 -6.61
C ASP A 56 -3.95 -17.18 -6.23
N ASP A 57 -3.79 -17.42 -4.92
CA ASP A 57 -3.66 -18.76 -4.37
C ASP A 57 -4.51 -18.89 -3.10
N HIS A 58 -5.83 -19.00 -3.29
CA HIS A 58 -6.80 -19.04 -2.18
C HIS A 58 -6.49 -20.11 -1.15
N THR A 59 -6.13 -21.32 -1.60
CA THR A 59 -5.85 -22.46 -0.72
C THR A 59 -4.65 -22.19 0.18
N THR A 60 -3.55 -21.68 -0.38
CA THR A 60 -2.35 -21.34 0.38
C THR A 60 -2.61 -20.15 1.29
N HIS A 61 -3.24 -19.08 0.77
CA HIS A 61 -3.53 -17.87 1.54
C HIS A 61 -4.47 -18.16 2.72
N TYR A 62 -5.43 -19.06 2.58
CA TYR A 62 -6.33 -19.45 3.67
C TYR A 62 -5.57 -20.12 4.84
N LYS A 63 -4.65 -21.03 4.52
CA LYS A 63 -3.82 -21.72 5.52
C LYS A 63 -2.93 -20.71 6.26
N LEU A 64 -2.21 -19.88 5.52
CA LEU A 64 -1.33 -18.84 6.07
C LEU A 64 -2.10 -17.83 6.93
N LEU A 65 -3.29 -17.39 6.50
CA LEU A 65 -4.12 -16.50 7.30
C LEU A 65 -4.51 -17.13 8.64
N THR A 66 -4.88 -18.40 8.64
CA THR A 66 -5.27 -19.13 9.86
C THR A 66 -4.09 -19.22 10.83
N GLU A 67 -2.90 -19.52 10.32
CA GLU A 67 -1.64 -19.56 11.10
C GLU A 67 -1.29 -18.18 11.69
N MET A 68 -1.37 -17.12 10.88
CA MET A 68 -1.10 -15.74 11.30
C MET A 68 -2.09 -15.24 12.36
N ILE A 69 -3.38 -15.57 12.23
CA ILE A 69 -4.41 -15.23 13.23
C ILE A 69 -4.16 -15.97 14.55
N ALA A 70 -3.73 -17.24 14.49
CA ALA A 70 -3.43 -18.02 15.68
C ALA A 70 -2.13 -17.58 16.37
N SER A 71 -1.19 -16.97 15.63
CA SER A 71 0.10 -16.55 16.18
C SER A 71 -0.05 -15.48 17.29
N PRO A 72 0.61 -15.67 18.45
CA PRO A 72 0.64 -14.65 19.51
C PRO A 72 1.61 -13.50 19.20
N ARG A 73 2.54 -13.68 18.24
CA ARG A 73 3.50 -12.63 17.82
C ARG A 73 2.86 -11.56 16.96
N VAL A 74 1.82 -11.93 16.21
CA VAL A 74 1.09 -11.02 15.34
C VAL A 74 0.10 -10.21 16.18
N LYS A 75 0.17 -8.88 16.11
CA LYS A 75 -0.77 -8.02 16.83
C LYS A 75 -2.18 -8.05 16.24
N THR A 76 -3.17 -7.74 17.08
CA THR A 76 -4.59 -7.63 16.71
C THR A 76 -4.83 -6.79 15.45
N GLY A 77 -4.16 -5.64 15.33
CA GLY A 77 -4.27 -4.77 14.16
C GLY A 77 -3.81 -5.45 12.86
N SER A 78 -2.70 -6.18 12.89
CA SER A 78 -2.18 -6.95 11.75
C SER A 78 -3.09 -8.12 11.40
N LYS A 79 -3.63 -8.85 12.39
CA LYS A 79 -4.62 -9.92 12.17
C LYS A 79 -5.85 -9.39 11.43
N LEU A 80 -6.36 -8.25 11.87
CA LEU A 80 -7.51 -7.60 11.25
C LEU A 80 -7.18 -7.16 9.81
N ARG A 81 -6.04 -6.49 9.59
CA ARG A 81 -5.61 -6.06 8.24
C ARG A 81 -5.52 -7.23 7.26
N LEU A 82 -4.88 -8.33 7.67
CA LEU A 82 -4.77 -9.55 6.88
C LEU A 82 -6.15 -10.13 6.54
N ALA A 83 -7.04 -10.17 7.53
CA ALA A 83 -8.42 -10.64 7.34
C ALA A 83 -9.22 -9.74 6.37
N LEU A 84 -9.08 -8.42 6.49
CA LEU A 84 -9.71 -7.45 5.59
C LEU A 84 -9.24 -7.65 4.14
N LEU A 85 -7.93 -7.73 3.92
CA LEU A 85 -7.34 -7.97 2.61
C LEU A 85 -7.80 -9.30 2.01
N TYR A 86 -7.79 -10.37 2.81
CA TYR A 86 -8.25 -11.70 2.38
C TYR A 86 -9.72 -11.69 1.97
N CYS A 87 -10.60 -11.12 2.80
CA CYS A 87 -12.03 -11.07 2.51
C CYS A 87 -12.30 -10.23 1.25
N LEU A 88 -11.62 -9.09 1.10
CA LEU A 88 -11.75 -8.24 -0.10
C LEU A 88 -11.23 -8.93 -1.37
N ARG A 89 -10.18 -9.76 -1.26
CA ARG A 89 -9.58 -10.48 -2.38
C ARG A 89 -10.47 -11.60 -2.90
N TYR A 90 -11.13 -12.32 -1.99
CA TYR A 90 -11.87 -13.54 -2.29
C TYR A 90 -13.39 -13.39 -2.13
N GLU A 91 -13.89 -12.17 -2.14
CA GLU A 91 -15.32 -11.87 -2.07
C GLU A 91 -16.09 -12.39 -3.29
N ASP A 92 -15.49 -12.37 -4.48
CA ASP A 92 -16.18 -12.61 -5.76
C ASP A 92 -16.21 -14.11 -6.15
N ARG A 93 -16.06 -15.01 -5.17
CA ARG A 93 -16.27 -16.46 -5.40
C ARG A 93 -17.78 -16.75 -5.33
N GLN A 94 -18.19 -17.99 -5.64
CA GLN A 94 -19.60 -18.38 -5.55
C GLN A 94 -20.19 -17.95 -4.20
N ALA A 95 -21.43 -17.42 -4.22
CA ALA A 95 -22.01 -16.73 -3.06
C ALA A 95 -21.99 -17.56 -1.77
N ASP A 96 -22.19 -18.88 -1.88
CA ASP A 96 -22.12 -19.81 -0.75
C ASP A 96 -20.70 -19.93 -0.17
N ASP A 97 -19.68 -20.05 -1.03
CA ASP A 97 -18.27 -20.12 -0.62
C ASP A 97 -17.81 -18.81 0.02
N GLN A 98 -18.23 -17.67 -0.52
CA GLN A 98 -17.92 -16.35 0.02
C GLN A 98 -18.43 -16.22 1.47
N LEU A 99 -19.71 -16.54 1.68
CA LEU A 99 -20.32 -16.41 3.00
C LEU A 99 -19.65 -17.33 4.03
N GLN A 100 -19.25 -18.54 3.61
CA GLN A 100 -18.50 -19.46 4.45
C GLN A 100 -17.10 -18.93 4.79
N ASN A 101 -16.35 -18.41 3.82
CA ASN A 101 -15.01 -17.84 4.03
C ASN A 101 -15.06 -16.68 5.03
N VAL A 102 -15.97 -15.72 4.84
CA VAL A 102 -16.12 -14.55 5.73
C VAL A 102 -16.50 -14.99 7.14
N ARG A 103 -17.46 -15.91 7.27
CA ARG A 103 -17.87 -16.46 8.59
C ARG A 103 -16.70 -17.15 9.29
N PHE A 104 -15.92 -17.96 8.57
CA PHE A 104 -14.76 -18.64 9.14
C PHE A 104 -13.73 -17.64 9.66
N VAL A 105 -13.36 -16.64 8.86
CA VAL A 105 -12.37 -15.62 9.24
C VAL A 105 -12.83 -14.85 10.47
N LYS A 106 -14.10 -14.42 10.51
CA LYS A 106 -14.67 -13.77 11.71
C LYS A 106 -14.60 -14.64 12.95
N ASN A 107 -14.95 -15.92 12.83
CA ASN A 107 -14.88 -16.86 13.94
C ASN A 107 -13.44 -17.11 14.40
N ALA A 108 -12.47 -17.17 13.48
CA ALA A 108 -11.05 -17.30 13.83
C ALA A 108 -10.54 -16.08 14.60
N LEU A 109 -10.86 -14.87 14.14
CA LEU A 109 -10.53 -13.62 14.83
C LEU A 109 -11.14 -13.57 16.24
N LEU A 110 -12.42 -13.90 16.37
CA LEU A 110 -13.12 -13.91 17.65
C LEU A 110 -12.47 -14.87 18.65
N ARG A 111 -12.15 -16.10 18.22
CA ARG A 111 -11.44 -17.09 19.07
C ARG A 111 -10.06 -16.63 19.50
N CYS A 112 -9.40 -15.80 18.70
CA CYS A 112 -8.09 -15.24 19.01
C CYS A 112 -8.15 -13.89 19.75
N GLY A 113 -9.32 -13.51 20.28
CA GLY A 113 -9.49 -12.34 21.15
C GLY A 113 -9.53 -11.01 20.41
N VAL A 114 -9.78 -11.01 19.10
CA VAL A 114 -10.01 -9.76 18.36
C VAL A 114 -11.39 -9.21 18.75
N PRO A 115 -11.50 -7.93 19.14
CA PRO A 115 -12.76 -7.36 19.58
C PRO A 115 -13.87 -7.41 18.50
N PRO A 116 -15.14 -7.68 18.86
CA PRO A 116 -16.24 -7.76 17.90
C PRO A 116 -16.42 -6.51 17.03
N GLU A 117 -16.20 -5.33 17.59
CA GLU A 117 -16.24 -4.05 16.87
C GLU A 117 -15.21 -3.97 15.75
N ASN A 118 -14.04 -4.56 15.96
CA ASN A 118 -12.99 -4.66 14.95
C ASN A 118 -13.38 -5.67 13.88
N ILE A 119 -14.00 -6.80 14.27
CA ILE A 119 -14.46 -7.83 13.33
C ILE A 119 -15.57 -7.29 12.42
N ALA A 120 -16.44 -6.42 12.95
CA ALA A 120 -17.51 -5.78 12.18
C ALA A 120 -16.99 -4.90 11.02
N LEU A 121 -15.72 -4.46 11.07
CA LEU A 121 -15.08 -3.72 9.97
C LEU A 121 -14.99 -4.56 8.68
N ILE A 122 -15.01 -5.89 8.76
CA ILE A 122 -15.05 -6.75 7.58
C ILE A 122 -16.35 -6.53 6.79
N ASP A 123 -17.48 -6.46 7.48
CA ASP A 123 -18.77 -6.19 6.81
C ASP A 123 -18.82 -4.76 6.26
N ALA A 124 -18.35 -3.80 7.05
CA ALA A 124 -18.28 -2.40 6.63
C ALA A 124 -17.41 -2.24 5.37
N LEU A 125 -16.25 -2.91 5.30
CA LEU A 125 -15.36 -2.88 4.14
C LEU A 125 -16.03 -3.48 2.90
N LEU A 126 -16.64 -4.66 3.02
CA LEU A 126 -17.30 -5.31 1.88
C LEU A 126 -18.52 -4.52 1.40
N SER A 127 -19.25 -3.88 2.33
CA SER A 127 -20.35 -2.98 1.97
C SER A 127 -19.86 -1.70 1.27
N TYR A 128 -18.72 -1.15 1.71
CA TYR A 128 -18.18 0.11 1.18
C TYR A 128 -17.46 -0.07 -0.16
N SER A 129 -16.59 -1.08 -0.24
CA SER A 129 -15.66 -1.28 -1.36
C SER A 129 -15.65 -2.70 -1.90
N GLY A 130 -16.71 -3.47 -1.68
CA GLY A 130 -16.82 -4.82 -2.27
C GLY A 130 -16.99 -4.79 -3.79
N CYS A 131 -17.01 -5.97 -4.42
CA CYS A 131 -16.96 -6.13 -5.88
C CYS A 131 -18.09 -5.41 -6.62
N GLN A 132 -19.25 -5.24 -5.98
CA GLN A 132 -20.42 -4.54 -6.53
C GLN A 132 -20.30 -3.01 -6.50
N HIS A 133 -19.46 -2.46 -5.62
CA HIS A 133 -19.33 -1.01 -5.39
C HIS A 133 -18.01 -0.45 -5.91
N ARG A 134 -16.93 -1.24 -5.85
CA ARG A 134 -15.59 -0.77 -6.23
C ARG A 134 -15.42 -0.65 -7.74
N ALA A 135 -14.50 0.23 -8.14
CA ALA A 135 -14.08 0.30 -9.53
C ALA A 135 -13.46 -1.05 -9.98
N PRO A 136 -13.81 -1.55 -11.18
CA PRO A 136 -13.28 -2.81 -11.68
C PRO A 136 -11.79 -2.70 -12.02
N GLY A 137 -11.06 -3.78 -11.76
CA GLY A 137 -9.63 -3.90 -12.07
C GLY A 137 -8.69 -3.75 -10.86
N LEU A 138 -9.20 -3.76 -9.63
CA LEU A 138 -8.38 -3.65 -8.40
C LEU A 138 -7.17 -4.61 -8.38
N TYR A 139 -7.37 -5.87 -8.77
CA TYR A 139 -6.30 -6.88 -8.81
C TYR A 139 -5.58 -6.99 -10.17
N GLY A 140 -6.02 -6.18 -11.14
CA GLY A 140 -5.53 -6.22 -12.52
C GLY A 140 -5.88 -7.51 -13.27
N SER A 141 -5.62 -7.51 -14.57
CA SER A 141 -5.68 -8.74 -15.38
C SER A 141 -4.46 -9.63 -15.12
N ILE A 142 -4.50 -10.88 -15.57
CA ILE A 142 -3.33 -11.78 -15.57
C ILE A 142 -2.16 -11.14 -16.34
N THR A 143 -2.45 -10.44 -17.43
CA THR A 143 -1.44 -9.72 -18.22
C THR A 143 -0.80 -8.55 -17.46
N ASP A 144 -1.56 -7.83 -16.66
CA ASP A 144 -1.03 -6.72 -15.84
C ASP A 144 -0.15 -7.25 -14.70
N ARG A 145 -0.52 -8.40 -14.13
CA ARG A 145 0.29 -9.10 -13.12
C ARG A 145 1.61 -9.58 -13.70
N LEU A 146 1.59 -10.17 -14.90
CA LEU A 146 2.81 -10.63 -15.59
C LEU A 146 3.74 -9.47 -15.95
N LYS A 147 3.20 -8.37 -16.50
CA LYS A 147 3.99 -7.17 -16.83
C LYS A 147 4.66 -6.55 -15.60
N ARG A 148 3.93 -6.43 -14.48
CA ARG A 148 4.48 -5.95 -13.21
C ARG A 148 5.63 -6.84 -12.73
N LYS A 149 5.43 -8.17 -12.75
CA LYS A 149 6.46 -9.14 -12.35
C LYS A 149 7.71 -9.05 -13.22
N MET A 150 7.58 -8.77 -14.51
CA MET A 150 8.72 -8.55 -15.42
C MET A 150 9.43 -7.22 -15.16
N GLN A 151 8.68 -6.14 -14.92
CA GLN A 151 9.24 -4.81 -14.67
C GLN A 151 10.05 -4.76 -13.36
N THR A 152 9.55 -5.38 -12.28
CA THR A 152 10.28 -5.49 -11.01
C THR A 152 11.54 -6.35 -11.15
N THR A 153 11.51 -7.37 -12.02
CA THR A 153 12.68 -8.24 -12.28
C THR A 153 13.75 -7.50 -13.09
N LEU A 154 13.36 -6.72 -14.10
CA LEU A 154 14.29 -5.93 -14.92
C LEU A 154 14.92 -4.75 -14.17
N GLN A 155 14.22 -4.20 -13.17
CA GLN A 155 14.75 -3.13 -12.32
C GLN A 155 15.73 -3.64 -11.25
N GLY A 156 16.00 -4.94 -11.17
CA GLY A 156 17.02 -5.52 -10.28
C GLY A 156 16.70 -5.43 -8.78
N VAL A 157 15.51 -4.97 -8.41
CA VAL A 157 15.06 -4.82 -7.02
C VAL A 157 13.86 -5.74 -6.82
N SER A 158 14.11 -7.04 -6.65
CA SER A 158 13.05 -7.99 -6.28
C SER A 158 12.77 -7.90 -4.78
N ASN A 159 12.18 -6.78 -4.35
CA ASN A 159 11.70 -6.65 -2.98
C ASN A 159 10.30 -7.28 -2.87
N VAL A 160 10.22 -8.44 -2.22
CA VAL A 160 8.94 -9.15 -1.99
C VAL A 160 7.97 -8.34 -1.12
N TYR A 161 8.46 -7.37 -0.35
CA TYR A 161 7.69 -6.53 0.57
C TYR A 161 7.06 -5.28 -0.10
N THR A 162 7.39 -4.99 -1.36
CA THR A 162 6.93 -3.77 -2.06
C THR A 162 6.50 -4.08 -3.50
N ARG A 163 5.76 -5.18 -3.70
CA ARG A 163 5.27 -5.63 -5.02
C ARG A 163 3.99 -4.93 -5.45
N HIS A 164 3.14 -4.57 -4.49
CA HIS A 164 1.92 -3.83 -4.70
C HIS A 164 2.23 -2.47 -5.34
N VAL A 165 1.38 -2.09 -6.29
CA VAL A 165 1.40 -0.78 -6.92
C VAL A 165 -0.04 -0.28 -6.90
N PRO A 166 -0.32 0.89 -6.31
CA PRO A 166 -1.67 1.43 -6.27
C PRO A 166 -2.24 1.57 -7.69
N PRO A 167 -3.48 1.12 -7.96
CA PRO A 167 -4.09 1.22 -9.30
C PRO A 167 -4.07 2.64 -9.88
N PHE A 168 -4.10 3.63 -8.98
CA PHE A 168 -4.01 5.05 -9.27
C PHE A 168 -2.72 5.46 -10.02
N VAL A 169 -1.60 4.78 -9.83
CA VAL A 169 -0.34 5.09 -10.54
C VAL A 169 -0.52 4.96 -12.05
N THR A 170 -1.17 3.88 -12.50
CA THR A 170 -1.49 3.67 -13.91
C THR A 170 -2.46 4.73 -14.42
N LEU A 171 -3.40 5.17 -13.58
CA LEU A 171 -4.34 6.23 -13.93
C LEU A 171 -3.63 7.57 -14.15
N ALA A 172 -2.74 7.95 -13.25
CA ALA A 172 -1.95 9.17 -13.35
C ALA A 172 -1.10 9.21 -14.63
N GLU A 173 -0.43 8.10 -14.96
CA GLU A 173 0.34 7.99 -16.20
C GLU A 173 -0.53 8.08 -17.45
N GLN A 174 -1.70 7.45 -17.44
CA GLN A 174 -2.66 7.54 -18.55
C GLN A 174 -3.17 8.97 -18.70
N ALA A 175 -3.42 9.68 -17.60
CA ALA A 175 -3.82 11.09 -17.61
C ALA A 175 -2.74 11.96 -18.27
N LEU A 176 -1.49 11.83 -17.82
CA LEU A 176 -0.35 12.56 -18.38
C LEU A 176 -0.21 12.30 -19.88
N LYS A 177 -0.34 11.05 -20.32
CA LYS A 177 -0.17 10.63 -21.73
C LYS A 177 -1.40 10.91 -22.60
N GLY A 178 -2.50 11.45 -22.07
CA GLY A 178 -3.76 11.62 -22.81
C GLY A 178 -4.34 10.28 -23.27
N ARG A 179 -4.36 9.28 -22.39
CA ARG A 179 -4.83 7.91 -22.66
C ARG A 179 -5.92 7.44 -21.69
N LEU A 180 -6.53 8.36 -20.95
CA LEU A 180 -7.67 8.03 -20.10
C LEU A 180 -8.85 7.63 -20.97
N LYS A 181 -9.53 6.55 -20.57
CA LYS A 181 -10.73 6.12 -21.29
C LYS A 181 -11.91 7.02 -20.92
N GLN A 182 -12.52 7.66 -21.93
CA GLN A 182 -13.63 8.59 -21.75
C GLN A 182 -14.89 7.96 -21.15
N ASP A 183 -15.13 6.67 -21.40
CA ASP A 183 -16.27 5.92 -20.85
C ASP A 183 -16.23 5.85 -19.32
N ARG A 184 -15.02 5.85 -18.73
CA ARG A 184 -14.80 5.79 -17.28
C ARG A 184 -14.42 7.11 -16.65
N TYR A 185 -13.70 7.95 -17.40
CA TYR A 185 -13.19 9.23 -16.95
C TYR A 185 -13.65 10.33 -17.91
N PRO A 186 -14.95 10.67 -17.97
CA PRO A 186 -15.46 11.66 -18.89
C PRO A 186 -14.98 13.07 -18.50
N GLY A 187 -14.81 13.92 -19.51
CA GLY A 187 -14.50 15.34 -19.30
C GLY A 187 -15.78 16.11 -18.98
N VAL A 188 -15.69 17.10 -18.09
CA VAL A 188 -16.82 17.98 -17.76
C VAL A 188 -16.82 19.19 -18.71
N ASN A 189 -18.00 19.67 -19.10
CA ASN A 189 -18.22 20.91 -19.88
C ASN A 189 -17.61 20.96 -21.30
N GLY A 190 -17.74 19.90 -22.10
CA GLY A 190 -17.44 19.98 -23.54
C GLY A 190 -15.96 20.14 -23.90
N VAL A 191 -15.05 20.02 -22.93
CA VAL A 191 -13.60 19.89 -23.16
C VAL A 191 -13.27 18.48 -23.67
N VAL A 192 -13.90 18.08 -24.77
CA VAL A 192 -13.61 16.82 -25.47
C VAL A 192 -12.20 16.87 -26.07
N SER A 193 -11.71 18.09 -26.36
CA SER A 193 -10.46 18.40 -27.05
C SER A 193 -9.16 17.97 -26.36
N SER A 194 -9.23 17.57 -25.08
CA SER A 194 -8.04 17.26 -24.27
C SER A 194 -7.87 15.77 -23.95
N HIS A 195 -8.88 14.93 -24.19
CA HIS A 195 -8.86 13.52 -23.78
C HIS A 195 -7.79 12.65 -24.45
N ASN A 196 -7.26 13.13 -25.58
CA ASN A 196 -6.16 12.48 -26.31
C ASN A 196 -4.93 13.39 -26.46
N LYS A 197 -4.85 14.46 -25.66
CA LYS A 197 -3.69 15.34 -25.63
C LYS A 197 -2.89 15.05 -24.37
N GLN A 198 -1.58 14.99 -24.55
CA GLN A 198 -0.66 14.93 -23.43
C GLN A 198 -0.84 16.18 -22.56
N ALA A 199 -0.93 15.99 -21.24
CA ALA A 199 -1.01 17.08 -20.28
C ALA A 199 0.40 17.46 -19.80
N SER A 200 0.66 18.76 -19.63
CA SER A 200 1.87 19.23 -18.93
C SER A 200 1.75 19.00 -17.43
N ASP A 201 0.57 19.29 -16.89
CA ASP A 201 0.27 19.23 -15.47
C ASP A 201 -1.01 18.43 -15.24
N VAL A 202 -0.97 17.56 -14.23
CA VAL A 202 -2.13 16.77 -13.79
C VAL A 202 -2.29 16.95 -12.29
N ILE A 203 -3.46 17.44 -11.88
CA ILE A 203 -3.83 17.58 -10.47
C ILE A 203 -4.77 16.43 -10.11
N LEU A 204 -4.42 15.69 -9.07
CA LEU A 204 -5.17 14.52 -8.61
C LEU A 204 -5.78 14.84 -7.25
N PHE A 205 -7.11 14.75 -7.16
CA PHE A 205 -7.85 14.98 -5.93
C PHE A 205 -8.52 13.68 -5.48
N ILE A 206 -8.12 13.16 -4.32
CA ILE A 206 -8.58 11.87 -3.80
C ILE A 206 -9.62 12.11 -2.69
N ILE A 207 -10.88 11.77 -2.98
CA ILE A 207 -11.97 11.82 -1.99
C ILE A 207 -11.76 10.67 -0.99
N GLY A 208 -11.85 10.98 0.30
CA GLY A 208 -11.60 10.01 1.38
C GLY A 208 -10.16 9.99 1.89
N GLY A 209 -9.26 10.74 1.25
CA GLY A 209 -7.87 10.92 1.68
C GLY A 209 -6.87 10.19 0.79
N ALA A 210 -5.65 10.71 0.75
CA ALA A 210 -4.52 10.10 0.04
C ALA A 210 -3.59 9.39 1.04
N THR A 211 -2.92 8.34 0.57
CA THR A 211 -1.94 7.57 1.36
C THR A 211 -0.51 8.04 1.10
N PHE A 212 0.40 7.71 2.02
CA PHE A 212 1.83 7.95 1.81
C PHE A 212 2.39 7.15 0.62
N GLU A 213 1.93 5.91 0.41
CA GLU A 213 2.34 5.09 -0.75
C GLU A 213 1.98 5.77 -2.07
N GLU A 214 0.74 6.25 -2.21
CA GLU A 214 0.29 6.97 -3.41
C GLU A 214 1.10 8.25 -3.62
N THR A 215 1.37 9.01 -2.55
CA THR A 215 2.16 10.24 -2.62
C THR A 215 3.60 9.97 -3.05
N THR A 216 4.24 8.93 -2.50
CA THR A 216 5.58 8.49 -2.89
C THR A 216 5.61 8.12 -4.37
N LYS A 217 4.60 7.42 -4.89
CA LYS A 217 4.55 7.03 -6.30
C LYS A 217 4.39 8.22 -7.24
N ILE A 218 3.62 9.24 -6.86
CA ILE A 218 3.56 10.49 -7.64
C ILE A 218 4.90 11.24 -7.61
N ALA A 219 5.58 11.27 -6.47
CA ALA A 219 6.91 11.86 -6.37
C ALA A 219 7.94 11.15 -7.28
N GLU A 220 7.90 9.81 -7.33
CA GLU A 220 8.72 9.02 -8.26
C GLU A 220 8.43 9.36 -9.73
N ILE A 221 7.16 9.50 -10.11
CA ILE A 221 6.76 9.90 -11.48
C ILE A 221 7.33 11.28 -11.82
N ASN A 222 7.18 12.25 -10.91
CA ASN A 222 7.69 13.61 -11.13
C ASN A 222 9.22 13.64 -11.25
N ALA A 223 9.92 12.85 -10.43
CA ALA A 223 11.37 12.74 -10.50
C ALA A 223 11.86 12.09 -11.80
N ALA A 224 11.13 11.10 -12.34
CA ALA A 224 11.46 10.46 -13.61
C ALA A 224 11.14 11.32 -14.84
N ALA A 225 10.29 12.34 -14.69
CA ALA A 225 9.94 13.30 -15.74
C ALA A 225 10.85 14.54 -15.75
N SER A 226 11.69 14.72 -14.73
CA SER A 226 12.67 15.80 -14.57
C SER A 226 14.03 15.41 -15.16
#